data_AF-A0A0R3WUQ8-F1
#
_entry.id   AF-A0A0R3WUQ8-F1
#
_cell.length_a   1.000
_cell.length_b   1.000
_cell.length_c   1.000
_cell.angle_alpha   90.00
_cell.angle_beta   90.00
_cell.angle_gamma   90.00
#
_symmetry.space_group_name_H-M   'P 1'
#
loop_
_entity.id
_entity.type
_entity.pdbx_description
1 polymer ?
#
loop_
_entity_poly.entity_id
_entity_poly.type
_entity_poly.pdbx_seq_one_letter_code
_entity_poly.pdbx_strand_id
1 'polypeptide(L)'
;MLVAFNICEYLDAVSLINCCATIPRWGPILSHPFFFARLRNHIQQWDWIDERLWCLLLPQSWRTSVQCATEVIQYRQRQIESFQRTLSEAPQHLLQNPVHFWIFANTTLRWLPPHELTVQLKRPELVESPTTTYSVCVSHDVTRRIVVCKCSTNLGDLEFPHRIIAVREETESDTCDCLLYVADPLRFSMRDLTITLLSLTPSQLLIIAVVVDEMRDRSGRMDCLLTFAQRIGHLNRHLLSAIPTQWRLWCVERGQENFVNWTSLVEWGCCDVIAKRM
;
A
#
# COMPACT_ATOMS: atom_id res chain seq x y z
N MET A 1 -23.58 -32.65 1.19
CA MET A 1 -23.34 -31.21 0.92
C MET A 1 -23.54 -30.35 2.16
N LEU A 2 -24.57 -30.62 3.00
CA LEU A 2 -24.84 -29.89 4.24
C LEU A 2 -23.63 -29.75 5.18
N VAL A 3 -22.88 -30.83 5.43
CA VAL A 3 -21.68 -30.79 6.28
C VAL A 3 -20.61 -29.83 5.74
N ALA A 4 -20.36 -29.86 4.43
CA ALA A 4 -19.39 -28.95 3.79
C ALA A 4 -19.84 -27.48 3.91
N PHE A 5 -21.13 -27.22 3.74
CA PHE A 5 -21.71 -25.89 3.90
C PHE A 5 -21.47 -25.36 5.32
N ASN A 6 -21.80 -26.16 6.34
CA ASN A 6 -21.62 -25.79 7.75
C ASN A 6 -20.13 -25.54 8.10
N ILE A 7 -19.20 -26.33 7.54
CA ILE A 7 -17.76 -26.08 7.73
C ILE A 7 -17.35 -24.74 7.10
N CYS A 8 -17.79 -24.49 5.86
CA CYS A 8 -17.46 -23.26 5.14
C CYS A 8 -17.98 -21.99 5.81
N GLU A 9 -19.05 -22.07 6.61
CA GLU A 9 -19.58 -20.92 7.37
C GLU A 9 -18.55 -20.30 8.32
N TYR A 10 -17.62 -21.09 8.85
CA TYR A 10 -16.58 -20.65 9.79
C TYR A 10 -15.27 -20.20 9.12
N LEU A 11 -15.14 -20.33 7.80
CA LEU A 11 -13.93 -19.96 7.08
C LEU A 11 -13.97 -18.48 6.65
N ASP A 12 -12.85 -17.78 6.80
CA ASP A 12 -12.62 -16.49 6.13
C ASP A 12 -12.57 -16.67 4.60
N ALA A 13 -12.53 -15.56 3.85
CA ALA A 13 -12.56 -15.60 2.39
C ALA A 13 -11.38 -16.36 1.76
N VAL A 14 -10.17 -16.21 2.31
CA VAL A 14 -8.95 -16.86 1.81
C VAL A 14 -8.99 -18.35 2.12
N SER A 15 -9.29 -18.69 3.38
CA SER A 15 -9.44 -20.08 3.85
C SER A 15 -10.54 -20.82 3.08
N LEU A 16 -11.65 -20.14 2.79
CA LEU A 16 -12.75 -20.69 2.01
C LEU A 16 -12.32 -21.01 0.57
N ILE A 17 -11.61 -20.09 -0.10
CA ILE A 17 -11.07 -20.31 -1.45
C ILE A 17 -10.10 -21.48 -1.45
N ASN A 18 -9.15 -21.51 -0.52
CA ASN A 18 -8.13 -22.56 -0.43
C ASN A 18 -8.77 -23.94 -0.18
N CYS A 19 -9.78 -24.00 0.70
CA CYS A 19 -10.54 -25.22 0.95
C CYS A 19 -11.26 -25.71 -0.31
N CYS A 20 -11.95 -24.82 -1.04
CA CYS A 20 -12.65 -25.17 -2.27
C CYS A 20 -11.71 -25.54 -3.43
N ALA A 21 -10.51 -24.96 -3.47
CA ALA A 21 -9.46 -25.35 -4.41
C ALA A 21 -8.88 -26.73 -4.09
N THR A 22 -8.75 -27.05 -2.80
CA THR A 22 -8.22 -28.34 -2.32
C THR A 22 -9.23 -29.48 -2.50
N ILE A 23 -10.53 -29.18 -2.36
CA ILE A 23 -11.61 -30.14 -2.53
C ILE A 23 -12.50 -29.66 -3.69
N PRO A 24 -12.18 -30.01 -4.96
CA PRO A 24 -12.88 -29.45 -6.13
C PRO A 24 -14.39 -29.63 -6.13
N ARG A 25 -14.90 -30.71 -5.50
CA ARG A 25 -16.34 -30.96 -5.31
C ARG A 25 -17.04 -29.88 -4.48
N TRP A 26 -16.30 -29.07 -3.73
CA TRP A 26 -16.80 -27.95 -2.93
C TRP A 26 -16.80 -26.63 -3.71
N GLY A 27 -16.21 -26.58 -4.91
CA GLY A 27 -16.21 -25.38 -5.78
C GLY A 27 -17.58 -24.69 -5.93
N PRO A 28 -18.69 -25.40 -6.14
CA PRO A 28 -20.02 -24.80 -6.24
C PRO A 28 -20.49 -24.02 -4.99
N ILE A 29 -19.89 -24.28 -3.81
CA ILE A 29 -20.19 -23.55 -2.57
C ILE A 29 -19.85 -22.06 -2.72
N LEU A 30 -18.77 -21.72 -3.43
CA LEU A 30 -18.38 -20.32 -3.64
C LEU A 30 -19.43 -19.52 -4.44
N SER A 31 -20.23 -20.19 -5.27
CA SER A 31 -21.32 -19.58 -6.03
C SER A 31 -22.58 -19.34 -5.23
N HIS A 32 -22.67 -19.86 -4.01
CA HIS A 32 -23.80 -19.58 -3.14
C HIS A 32 -23.78 -18.09 -2.72
N PRO A 33 -24.93 -17.38 -2.76
CA PRO A 33 -24.98 -15.93 -2.52
C PRO A 33 -24.34 -15.49 -1.20
N PHE A 34 -24.51 -16.28 -0.14
CA PHE A 34 -23.92 -16.02 1.18
C PHE A 34 -22.39 -15.98 1.13
N PHE A 35 -21.76 -16.99 0.52
CA PHE A 35 -20.30 -17.09 0.43
C PHE A 35 -19.74 -16.08 -0.58
N PHE A 36 -20.43 -15.86 -1.70
CA PHE A 36 -20.02 -14.85 -2.66
C PHE A 36 -20.07 -13.44 -2.06
N ALA A 37 -21.09 -13.12 -1.24
CA ALA A 37 -21.13 -11.88 -0.48
C ALA A 37 -19.93 -11.73 0.47
N ARG A 38 -19.49 -12.82 1.12
CA ARG A 38 -18.29 -12.83 1.96
C ARG A 38 -17.02 -12.51 1.17
N LEU A 39 -16.84 -13.10 -0.01
CA LEU A 39 -15.70 -12.78 -0.89
C LEU A 39 -15.69 -11.30 -1.29
N ARG A 40 -16.85 -10.76 -1.68
CA ARG A 40 -16.98 -9.34 -2.05
C ARG A 40 -16.69 -8.41 -0.88
N ASN A 41 -17.21 -8.71 0.31
CA ASN A 41 -16.95 -7.93 1.51
C ASN A 41 -15.47 -7.94 1.88
N HIS A 42 -14.80 -9.09 1.72
CA HIS A 42 -13.36 -9.19 1.92
C HIS A 42 -12.58 -8.28 0.96
N ILE A 43 -12.92 -8.30 -0.35
CA ILE A 43 -12.30 -7.40 -1.35
C ILE A 43 -12.57 -5.92 -1.02
N GLN A 44 -13.74 -5.59 -0.47
CA GLN A 44 -14.10 -4.21 -0.11
C GLN A 44 -13.27 -3.62 1.04
N GLN A 45 -12.70 -4.48 1.90
CA GLN A 45 -11.89 -4.09 3.06
C GLN A 45 -10.42 -3.82 2.72
N TRP A 46 -10.07 -3.86 1.44
CA TRP A 46 -8.71 -3.76 0.97
C TRP A 46 -8.22 -2.32 0.85
N ASP A 47 -6.99 -2.09 1.32
CA ASP A 47 -6.41 -0.75 1.41
C ASP A 47 -5.60 -0.34 0.19
N TRP A 48 -5.35 -1.23 -0.76
CA TRP A 48 -4.51 -0.93 -1.89
C TRP A 48 -4.83 -1.78 -3.10
N ILE A 49 -4.47 -1.24 -4.27
CA ILE A 49 -4.50 -1.91 -5.57
C ILE A 49 -3.23 -1.56 -6.36
N ASP A 50 -2.71 -2.53 -7.10
CA ASP A 50 -1.65 -2.36 -8.08
C ASP A 50 -2.22 -2.48 -9.51
N GLU A 51 -1.35 -2.43 -10.52
CA GLU A 51 -1.74 -2.54 -11.92
C GLU A 51 -2.52 -3.83 -12.23
N ARG A 52 -2.09 -4.97 -11.67
CA ARG A 52 -2.72 -6.25 -11.97
C ARG A 52 -4.08 -6.39 -11.28
N LEU A 53 -4.17 -6.01 -10.01
CA LEU A 53 -5.46 -5.94 -9.31
C LEU A 53 -6.41 -5.00 -10.01
N TRP A 54 -5.93 -3.85 -10.47
CA TRP A 54 -6.72 -2.92 -11.24
C TRP A 54 -7.31 -3.57 -12.50
N CYS A 55 -6.50 -4.25 -13.30
CA CYS A 55 -6.96 -4.97 -14.50
C CYS A 55 -8.00 -6.06 -14.18
N LEU A 56 -7.86 -6.75 -13.05
CA LEU A 56 -8.81 -7.77 -12.61
C LEU A 56 -10.11 -7.18 -12.03
N LEU A 57 -10.04 -6.00 -11.39
CA LEU A 57 -11.16 -5.34 -10.73
C LEU A 57 -11.98 -4.46 -11.68
N LEU A 58 -11.34 -3.84 -12.69
CA LEU A 58 -11.94 -2.84 -13.57
C LEU A 58 -13.15 -3.33 -14.39
N PRO A 59 -13.19 -4.57 -14.92
CA PRO A 59 -14.39 -5.08 -15.59
C PRO A 59 -15.62 -5.13 -14.66
N GLN A 60 -15.44 -4.87 -13.35
CA GLN A 60 -16.41 -5.04 -12.27
C GLN A 60 -17.01 -6.44 -12.20
N SER A 61 -16.45 -7.38 -12.98
CA SER A 61 -16.88 -8.77 -13.05
C SER A 61 -16.72 -9.46 -11.71
N TRP A 62 -15.76 -9.06 -10.86
CA TRP A 62 -15.64 -9.59 -9.49
C TRP A 62 -16.89 -9.38 -8.63
N ARG A 63 -17.76 -8.40 -8.96
CA ARG A 63 -19.03 -8.18 -8.25
C ARG A 63 -20.11 -9.19 -8.61
N THR A 64 -19.97 -9.86 -9.76
CA THR A 64 -20.96 -10.75 -10.37
C THR A 64 -20.41 -12.16 -10.67
N SER A 65 -19.09 -12.33 -10.66
CA SER A 65 -18.37 -13.55 -11.00
C SER A 65 -17.50 -14.00 -9.84
N VAL A 66 -17.80 -15.21 -9.37
CA VAL A 66 -17.04 -15.91 -8.33
C VAL A 66 -15.60 -16.16 -8.79
N GLN A 67 -15.42 -16.59 -10.03
CA GLN A 67 -14.09 -16.90 -10.57
C GLN A 67 -13.19 -15.66 -10.53
N CYS A 68 -13.70 -14.50 -10.94
CA CYS A 68 -12.94 -13.25 -10.88
C CYS A 68 -12.63 -12.85 -9.44
N ALA A 69 -13.58 -12.97 -8.51
CA ALA A 69 -13.34 -12.67 -7.09
C ALA A 69 -12.27 -13.62 -6.49
N THR A 70 -12.33 -14.91 -6.82
CA THR A 70 -11.34 -15.90 -6.39
C THR A 70 -9.95 -15.58 -6.93
N GLU A 71 -9.82 -15.28 -8.23
CA GLU A 71 -8.54 -14.93 -8.85
C GLU A 71 -7.92 -13.67 -8.21
N VAL A 72 -8.75 -12.65 -7.98
CA VAL A 72 -8.38 -11.40 -7.33
C VAL A 72 -7.84 -11.66 -5.92
N ILE A 73 -8.54 -12.45 -5.10
CA ILE A 73 -8.12 -12.79 -3.73
C ILE A 73 -6.82 -13.60 -3.75
N GLN A 74 -6.71 -14.62 -4.62
CA GLN A 74 -5.50 -15.42 -4.75
C GLN A 74 -4.29 -14.60 -5.22
N TYR A 75 -4.49 -13.63 -6.11
CA TYR A 75 -3.43 -12.72 -6.50
C TYR A 75 -2.94 -11.89 -5.31
N ARG A 76 -3.85 -11.24 -4.57
CA ARG A 76 -3.46 -10.45 -3.39
C ARG A 76 -2.76 -11.29 -2.34
N GLN A 77 -3.23 -12.50 -2.09
CA GLN A 77 -2.61 -13.42 -1.14
C GLN A 77 -1.16 -13.74 -1.53
N ARG A 78 -0.90 -14.01 -2.81
CA ARG A 78 0.48 -14.21 -3.31
C ARG A 78 1.36 -12.97 -3.15
N GLN A 79 0.81 -11.77 -3.30
CA GLN A 79 1.56 -10.53 -3.04
C GLN A 79 1.93 -10.40 -1.56
N ILE A 80 1.01 -10.71 -0.65
CA ILE A 80 1.26 -10.71 0.81
C ILE A 80 2.35 -11.73 1.17
N GLU A 81 2.26 -12.95 0.63
CA GLU A 81 3.28 -13.97 0.84
C GLU A 81 4.64 -13.58 0.26
N SER A 82 4.65 -12.96 -0.92
CA SER A 82 5.88 -12.44 -1.53
C SER A 82 6.50 -11.35 -0.67
N PHE A 83 5.70 -10.43 -0.13
CA PHE A 83 6.15 -9.39 0.79
C PHE A 83 6.81 -9.97 2.04
N GLN A 84 6.15 -10.95 2.68
CA GLN A 84 6.69 -11.64 3.86
C GLN A 84 7.99 -12.39 3.54
N ARG A 85 8.05 -13.02 2.36
CA ARG A 85 9.26 -13.71 1.88
C ARG A 85 10.41 -12.73 1.68
N THR A 86 10.17 -11.62 0.99
CA THR A 86 11.18 -10.56 0.79
C THR A 86 11.74 -10.08 2.12
N LEU A 87 10.89 -9.80 3.11
CA LEU A 87 11.36 -9.39 4.44
C LEU A 87 12.17 -10.45 5.18
N SER A 88 11.83 -11.73 4.98
CA SER A 88 12.49 -12.84 5.67
C SER A 88 13.84 -13.19 5.05
N GLU A 89 13.92 -13.13 3.71
CA GLU A 89 15.05 -13.58 2.89
C GLU A 89 15.99 -12.44 2.47
N ALA A 90 15.60 -11.16 2.64
CA ALA A 90 16.44 -10.03 2.26
C ALA A 90 17.82 -10.08 2.95
N PRO A 91 18.93 -9.99 2.19
CA PRO A 91 20.27 -9.84 2.74
C PRO A 91 20.34 -8.65 3.71
N GLN A 92 21.07 -8.81 4.82
CA GLN A 92 21.21 -7.75 5.84
C GLN A 92 21.71 -6.42 5.27
N HIS A 93 22.62 -6.46 4.28
CA HIS A 93 23.14 -5.24 3.65
C HIS A 93 22.06 -4.46 2.88
N LEU A 94 21.05 -5.13 2.30
CA LEU A 94 19.93 -4.45 1.64
C LEU A 94 18.99 -3.81 2.66
N LEU A 95 18.81 -4.45 3.83
CA LEU A 95 18.02 -3.91 4.94
C LEU A 95 18.70 -2.73 5.63
N GLN A 96 20.04 -2.63 5.55
CA GLN A 96 20.82 -1.50 6.09
C GLN A 96 20.81 -0.29 5.15
N ASN A 97 20.53 -0.48 3.85
CA ASN A 97 20.47 0.62 2.90
C ASN A 97 19.18 1.41 3.10
N PRO A 98 19.25 2.73 3.39
CA PRO A 98 18.07 3.54 3.57
C PRO A 98 17.18 3.50 2.32
N VAL A 99 15.87 3.52 2.53
CA VAL A 99 14.89 3.75 1.46
C VAL A 99 14.49 5.21 1.53
N HIS A 100 14.72 5.94 0.43
CA HIS A 100 14.43 7.36 0.34
C HIS A 100 13.04 7.59 -0.25
N PHE A 101 12.14 8.17 0.55
CA PHE A 101 10.84 8.60 0.07
C PHE A 101 10.83 10.10 -0.26
N TRP A 102 10.18 10.45 -1.37
CA TRP A 102 9.76 11.82 -1.66
C TRP A 102 8.25 11.92 -1.56
N ILE A 103 7.77 12.71 -0.61
CA ILE A 103 6.33 12.91 -0.43
C ILE A 103 5.90 14.20 -1.12
N PHE A 104 5.03 14.06 -2.11
CA PHE A 104 4.35 15.16 -2.76
C PHE A 104 2.91 15.18 -2.32
N ALA A 105 2.45 16.31 -1.79
CA ALA A 105 1.04 16.47 -1.47
C ALA A 105 0.45 17.63 -2.25
N ASN A 106 -0.65 17.35 -2.93
CA ASN A 106 -1.43 18.35 -3.63
C ASN A 106 -2.51 19.00 -2.75
N THR A 107 -2.47 18.71 -1.45
CA THR A 107 -3.41 19.26 -0.50
C THR A 107 -2.67 20.26 0.37
N THR A 108 -3.39 21.22 0.94
CA THR A 108 -2.84 22.03 2.02
C THR A 108 -2.51 21.10 3.17
N LEU A 109 -1.25 20.66 3.25
CA LEU A 109 -0.67 19.79 4.28
C LEU A 109 -0.68 20.38 5.69
N ARG A 110 -1.50 21.39 5.96
CA ARG A 110 -1.74 21.91 7.32
C ARG A 110 -2.19 20.82 8.30
N TRP A 111 -2.53 19.63 7.79
CA TRP A 111 -3.08 18.49 8.53
C TRP A 111 -2.13 17.31 8.65
N LEU A 112 -0.95 17.31 8.00
CA LEU A 112 0.10 16.36 8.40
C LEU A 112 0.70 16.94 9.67
N PRO A 113 0.52 16.32 10.84
CA PRO A 113 1.25 16.77 12.00
C PRO A 113 2.74 16.58 11.68
N PRO A 114 3.64 17.40 12.24
CA PRO A 114 5.06 17.09 12.23
C PRO A 114 5.29 15.83 13.07
N HIS A 115 5.05 14.67 12.47
CA HIS A 115 5.25 13.38 13.10
C HIS A 115 6.49 12.74 12.51
N GLU A 116 7.45 12.44 13.40
CA GLU A 116 8.52 11.50 13.14
C GLU A 116 7.89 10.10 13.08
N LEU A 117 7.82 9.50 11.90
CA LEU A 117 7.17 8.21 11.72
C LEU A 117 8.17 7.08 12.00
N THR A 118 8.28 6.57 13.22
CA THR A 118 9.15 5.40 13.43
C THR A 118 8.47 4.14 12.87
N VAL A 119 8.90 3.64 11.69
CA VAL A 119 8.37 2.41 11.09
C VAL A 119 9.14 1.21 11.59
N GLN A 120 8.56 0.43 12.50
CA GLN A 120 9.23 -0.78 13.00
C GLN A 120 8.93 -1.98 12.09
N LEU A 121 9.80 -2.28 11.13
CA LEU A 121 9.72 -3.53 10.37
C LEU A 121 10.06 -4.72 11.28
N LYS A 122 9.04 -5.35 11.84
CA LYS A 122 9.20 -6.54 12.69
C LYS A 122 9.43 -7.76 11.81
N ARG A 123 10.60 -8.41 11.94
CA ARG A 123 10.87 -9.69 11.27
C ARG A 123 9.89 -10.75 11.80
N PRO A 124 9.19 -11.50 10.93
CA PRO A 124 8.38 -12.62 11.38
C PRO A 124 9.32 -13.73 11.88
N GLU A 125 9.23 -13.99 13.19
CA GLU A 125 9.60 -15.23 13.87
C GLU A 125 11.04 -15.76 13.69
N LEU A 126 11.95 -15.23 14.52
CA LEU A 126 12.89 -16.08 15.27
C LEU A 126 12.76 -15.69 16.74
N VAL A 127 12.35 -16.66 17.57
CA VAL A 127 11.84 -16.51 18.95
C VAL A 127 12.81 -15.85 19.94
N GLU A 128 14.05 -15.55 19.57
CA GLU A 128 15.04 -14.90 20.47
C GLU A 128 15.92 -13.84 19.78
N SER A 129 15.48 -13.25 18.66
CA SER A 129 16.24 -12.16 18.02
C SER A 129 15.78 -10.77 18.47
N PRO A 130 16.68 -9.80 18.70
CA PRO A 130 16.29 -8.44 19.01
C PRO A 130 15.43 -7.86 17.87
N THR A 131 14.25 -7.33 18.23
CA THR A 131 13.39 -6.61 17.30
C THR A 131 14.19 -5.50 16.66
N THR A 132 14.46 -5.60 15.35
CA THR A 132 15.11 -4.50 14.62
C THR A 132 14.09 -3.39 14.44
N THR A 133 14.21 -2.35 15.25
CA THR A 133 13.41 -1.14 15.16
C THR A 133 14.01 -0.25 14.08
N TYR A 134 13.25 0.07 13.05
CA TYR A 134 13.63 1.10 12.07
C TYR A 134 12.94 2.40 12.46
N SER A 135 13.65 3.51 12.41
CA SER A 135 13.09 4.83 12.62
C SER A 135 13.05 5.57 11.29
N VAL A 136 11.86 5.97 10.82
CA VAL A 136 11.73 6.88 9.68
C VAL A 136 11.62 8.30 10.22
N CYS A 137 12.70 9.05 10.11
CA CYS A 137 12.62 10.48 10.38
C CYS A 137 12.01 11.17 9.17
N VAL A 138 10.88 11.83 9.39
CA VAL A 138 10.10 12.58 8.40
C VAL A 138 10.43 14.06 8.63
N SER A 139 11.36 14.63 7.87
CA SER A 139 11.66 16.06 7.96
C SER A 139 10.82 16.85 6.95
N HIS A 140 10.05 17.82 7.42
CA HIS A 140 9.16 18.63 6.58
C HIS A 140 9.80 19.98 6.24
N ASP A 141 10.15 20.20 4.97
CA ASP A 141 10.56 21.53 4.49
C ASP A 141 9.34 22.30 3.95
N VAL A 142 8.92 23.31 4.73
CA VAL A 142 7.77 24.19 4.42
C VAL A 142 7.99 25.00 3.14
N THR A 143 9.25 25.25 2.75
CA THR A 143 9.56 26.05 1.55
C THR A 143 9.53 25.24 0.26
N ARG A 144 9.81 23.93 0.33
CA ARG A 144 9.93 23.07 -0.86
C ARG A 144 8.80 22.05 -1.05
N ARG A 145 7.88 21.90 -0.09
CA ARG A 145 6.85 20.83 -0.09
C ARG A 145 7.44 19.42 -0.22
N ILE A 146 8.70 19.23 0.16
CA ILE A 146 9.38 17.94 0.13
C ILE A 146 9.52 17.47 1.57
N VAL A 147 9.08 16.24 1.80
CA VAL A 147 9.37 15.50 3.02
C VAL A 147 10.39 14.43 2.67
N VAL A 148 11.56 14.50 3.29
CA VAL A 148 12.59 13.47 3.13
C VAL A 148 12.47 12.50 4.29
N CYS A 149 12.13 11.26 3.97
CA CYS A 149 12.17 10.16 4.91
C CYS A 149 13.57 9.54 4.87
N LYS A 150 14.31 9.62 5.97
CA LYS A 150 15.51 8.78 6.18
C LYS A 150 15.14 7.66 7.14
N CYS A 151 15.23 6.43 6.66
CA CYS A 151 15.08 5.23 7.48
C CYS A 151 16.48 4.81 7.97
N SER A 152 16.75 4.88 9.27
CA SER A 152 18.01 4.39 9.86
C SER A 152 17.75 3.23 10.81
N THR A 153 18.64 2.25 10.83
CA THR A 153 18.67 1.18 11.83
C THR A 153 19.40 1.67 13.07
N ASN A 154 18.70 1.83 14.19
CA ASN A 154 19.35 2.05 15.49
C ASN A 154 19.60 0.70 16.16
N LEU A 155 20.88 0.28 16.22
CA LEU A 155 21.34 -0.78 17.10
C LEU A 155 21.91 -0.12 18.37
N GLY A 156 21.09 0.02 19.43
CA GLY A 156 21.56 0.34 20.80
C GLY A 156 21.01 1.62 21.45
N ASP A 157 20.20 1.38 22.48
CA ASP A 157 19.88 2.11 23.72
C ASP A 157 19.47 3.61 23.76
N LEU A 158 18.15 3.79 23.99
CA LEU A 158 17.43 4.80 24.78
C LEU A 158 18.19 6.03 25.34
N GLU A 159 17.88 7.23 24.83
CA GLU A 159 16.98 8.25 25.43
C GLU A 159 16.95 9.51 24.54
N PHE A 160 15.77 9.94 24.09
CA PHE A 160 15.61 11.13 23.24
C PHE A 160 15.07 12.33 24.05
N PRO A 161 15.85 13.42 24.21
CA PRO A 161 15.31 14.76 24.26
C PRO A 161 15.38 15.36 22.84
N HIS A 162 14.22 15.72 22.30
CA HIS A 162 14.02 16.28 20.97
C HIS A 162 15.06 17.34 20.56
N ARG A 163 15.83 17.04 19.50
CA ARG A 163 16.31 18.06 18.56
C ARG A 163 16.75 17.42 17.24
N ILE A 164 15.86 17.42 16.25
CA ILE A 164 16.21 17.10 14.87
C ILE A 164 16.45 18.41 14.14
N ILE A 165 17.72 18.70 13.87
CA ILE A 165 18.14 19.77 12.97
C ILE A 165 18.31 19.12 11.60
N ALA A 166 17.28 19.21 10.75
CA ALA A 166 17.40 18.86 9.34
C ALA A 166 17.68 20.12 8.53
N VAL A 167 18.95 20.53 8.47
CA VAL A 167 19.47 21.42 7.42
C VAL A 167 20.11 20.49 6.38
N ARG A 168 19.65 20.52 5.13
CA ARG A 168 20.29 19.77 4.04
C ARG A 168 20.73 20.72 2.94
N GLU A 169 22.04 20.74 2.71
CA GLU A 169 22.71 21.42 1.61
C GLU A 169 22.50 20.65 0.29
N GLU A 170 22.34 21.39 -0.80
CA GLU A 170 21.87 20.97 -2.14
C GLU A 170 22.83 20.14 -2.99
N THR A 171 23.85 19.49 -2.45
CA THR A 171 25.06 19.20 -3.27
C THR A 171 25.26 17.80 -3.82
N GLU A 172 24.40 16.80 -3.59
CA GLU A 172 24.55 15.50 -4.27
C GLU A 172 23.22 14.97 -4.76
N SER A 173 23.20 14.52 -6.03
CA SER A 173 22.09 13.97 -6.79
C SER A 173 21.23 13.00 -5.95
N ASP A 174 20.21 13.54 -5.29
CA ASP A 174 19.32 12.81 -4.40
C ASP A 174 18.44 11.87 -5.23
N THR A 175 18.94 10.65 -5.46
CA THR A 175 18.15 9.58 -6.07
C THR A 175 17.13 9.10 -5.04
N CYS A 176 15.88 9.49 -5.23
CA CYS A 176 14.76 8.95 -4.47
C CYS A 176 14.42 7.54 -4.97
N ASP A 177 14.16 6.61 -4.05
CA ASP A 177 13.74 5.25 -4.38
C ASP A 177 12.21 5.14 -4.58
N CYS A 178 11.43 5.86 -3.77
CA CYS A 178 9.97 5.79 -3.78
C CYS A 178 9.33 7.18 -3.71
N LEU A 179 8.52 7.51 -4.71
CA LEU A 179 7.71 8.71 -4.72
C LEU A 179 6.33 8.41 -4.12
N LEU A 180 5.96 9.15 -3.08
CA LEU A 180 4.66 9.08 -2.43
C LEU A 180 3.81 10.31 -2.76
N TYR A 181 2.83 10.15 -3.64
CA TYR A 181 1.90 11.21 -4.04
C TYR A 181 0.62 11.16 -3.20
N VAL A 182 0.44 12.10 -2.28
CA VAL A 182 -0.75 12.21 -1.44
C VAL A 182 -1.84 13.00 -2.17
N ALA A 183 -2.94 12.33 -2.49
CA ALA A 183 -4.06 12.86 -3.24
C ALA A 183 -5.34 12.89 -2.40
N ASP A 184 -6.00 14.05 -2.35
CA ASP A 184 -7.41 14.13 -1.97
C ASP A 184 -8.25 13.89 -3.23
N PRO A 185 -9.09 12.83 -3.28
CA PRO A 185 -9.93 12.51 -4.45
C PRO A 185 -10.75 13.67 -4.99
N LEU A 186 -11.12 14.63 -4.14
CA LEU A 186 -11.96 15.77 -4.49
C LEU A 186 -11.18 16.99 -4.96
N ARG A 187 -9.87 17.05 -4.66
CA ARG A 187 -9.05 18.26 -4.86
C ARG A 187 -7.79 18.05 -5.68
N PHE A 188 -7.42 16.82 -5.98
CA PHE A 188 -6.18 16.55 -6.70
C PHE A 188 -6.18 17.14 -8.12
N SER A 189 -5.03 17.67 -8.53
CA SER A 189 -4.78 18.14 -9.89
C SER A 189 -4.21 17.02 -10.75
N MET A 190 -4.93 16.65 -11.81
CA MET A 190 -4.44 15.72 -12.83
C MET A 190 -3.15 16.21 -13.48
N ARG A 191 -2.97 17.53 -13.62
CA ARG A 191 -1.77 18.13 -14.21
C ARG A 191 -0.54 17.83 -13.36
N ASP A 192 -0.64 18.03 -12.04
CA ASP A 192 0.48 17.82 -11.12
C ASP A 192 0.85 16.35 -11.03
N LEU A 193 -0.16 15.47 -10.99
CA LEU A 193 0.06 14.03 -11.08
C LEU A 193 0.79 13.70 -12.39
N THR A 194 0.32 14.19 -13.54
CA THR A 194 0.96 13.94 -14.84
C THR A 194 2.43 14.38 -14.86
N ILE A 195 2.74 15.58 -14.36
CA ILE A 195 4.13 16.07 -14.25
C ILE A 195 4.97 15.14 -13.38
N THR A 196 4.42 14.72 -12.23
CA THR A 196 5.08 13.79 -11.31
C THR A 196 5.40 12.48 -12.02
N LEU A 197 4.44 11.92 -12.77
CA LEU A 197 4.62 10.65 -13.47
C LEU A 197 5.65 10.74 -14.59
N LEU A 198 5.68 11.86 -15.33
CA LEU A 198 6.67 12.11 -16.37
C LEU A 198 8.10 12.31 -15.82
N SER A 199 8.23 12.67 -14.54
CA SER A 199 9.54 12.78 -13.87
C SER A 199 10.05 11.47 -13.26
N LEU A 200 9.25 10.40 -13.26
CA LEU A 200 9.66 9.12 -12.67
C LEU A 200 10.69 8.42 -13.55
N THR A 201 11.71 7.89 -12.91
CA THR A 201 12.66 6.96 -13.52
C THR A 201 12.16 5.52 -13.40
N PRO A 202 12.54 4.59 -14.31
CA PRO A 202 12.14 3.18 -14.21
C PRO A 202 12.61 2.48 -12.94
N SER A 203 13.63 3.02 -12.24
CA SER A 203 14.11 2.49 -10.96
C SER A 203 13.25 2.91 -9.77
N GLN A 204 12.41 3.96 -9.89
CA GLN A 204 11.59 4.45 -8.79
C GLN A 204 10.31 3.65 -8.57
N LEU A 205 9.79 3.63 -7.35
CA LEU A 205 8.43 3.17 -7.05
C LEU A 205 7.51 4.39 -6.97
N LEU A 206 6.28 4.27 -7.45
CA LEU A 206 5.24 5.26 -7.19
C LEU A 206 4.17 4.69 -6.26
N ILE A 207 3.88 5.39 -5.17
CA ILE A 207 2.70 5.14 -4.34
C ILE A 207 1.82 6.38 -4.39
N ILE A 208 0.56 6.22 -4.75
CA ILE A 208 -0.43 7.29 -4.67
C ILE A 208 -1.31 7.02 -3.43
N ALA A 209 -1.11 7.82 -2.38
CA ALA A 209 -1.91 7.80 -1.16
C ALA A 209 -3.20 8.59 -1.36
N VAL A 210 -4.29 7.89 -1.63
CA VAL A 210 -5.65 8.42 -1.77
C VAL A 210 -6.24 8.61 -0.37
N VAL A 211 -6.33 9.86 0.08
CA VAL A 211 -6.83 10.19 1.42
C VAL A 211 -8.36 10.18 1.45
N VAL A 212 -8.93 9.36 2.34
CA VAL A 212 -10.38 9.24 2.54
C VAL A 212 -10.74 9.73 3.94
N ASP A 213 -11.74 10.60 4.04
CA ASP A 213 -12.28 11.12 5.30
C ASP A 213 -13.51 10.29 5.68
N GLU A 214 -13.38 9.42 6.70
CA GLU A 214 -14.45 8.53 7.16
C GLU A 214 -15.72 9.29 7.55
N MET A 215 -15.59 10.55 7.98
CA MET A 215 -16.75 11.36 8.38
C MET A 215 -17.55 11.85 7.17
N ARG A 216 -16.93 11.90 5.99
CA ARG A 216 -17.54 12.44 4.77
C ARG A 216 -17.94 11.35 3.78
N ASP A 217 -17.16 10.29 3.71
CA ASP A 217 -17.35 9.24 2.71
C ASP A 217 -17.81 7.94 3.38
N ARG A 218 -19.01 7.49 2.99
CA ARG A 218 -19.57 6.21 3.43
C ARG A 218 -19.23 5.06 2.49
N SER A 219 -18.55 5.35 1.39
CA SER A 219 -18.12 4.30 0.47
C SER A 219 -16.97 3.49 1.07
N GLY A 220 -16.89 2.21 0.69
CA GLY A 220 -15.80 1.35 1.14
C GLY A 220 -14.45 1.81 0.58
N ARG A 221 -13.34 1.48 1.26
CA ARG A 221 -11.97 1.79 0.81
C ARG A 221 -11.73 1.42 -0.65
N MET A 222 -12.18 0.23 -1.04
CA MET A 222 -12.05 -0.24 -2.43
C MET A 222 -12.90 0.57 -3.40
N ASP A 223 -14.11 0.99 -3.02
CA ASP A 223 -14.94 1.86 -3.87
C ASP A 223 -14.26 3.22 -4.08
N CYS A 224 -13.64 3.80 -3.05
CA CYS A 224 -12.83 5.01 -3.15
C CYS A 224 -11.67 4.82 -4.13
N LEU A 225 -10.89 3.74 -3.97
CA LEU A 225 -9.76 3.41 -4.84
C LEU A 225 -10.21 3.25 -6.29
N LEU A 226 -11.26 2.48 -6.53
CA LEU A 226 -11.77 2.24 -7.88
C LEU A 226 -12.30 3.53 -8.51
N THR A 227 -13.00 4.38 -7.74
CA THR A 227 -13.48 5.67 -8.22
C THR A 227 -12.32 6.60 -8.57
N PHE A 228 -11.30 6.68 -7.72
CA PHE A 228 -10.10 7.47 -7.97
C PHE A 228 -9.34 6.97 -9.19
N ALA A 229 -9.12 5.66 -9.26
CA ALA A 229 -8.46 4.99 -10.38
C ALA A 229 -9.23 5.16 -11.70
N GLN A 230 -10.56 5.16 -11.65
CA GLN A 230 -11.40 5.49 -12.81
C GLN A 230 -11.20 6.95 -13.23
N ARG A 231 -11.11 7.91 -12.30
CA ARG A 231 -10.87 9.33 -12.64
C ARG A 231 -9.53 9.55 -13.34
N ILE A 232 -8.47 8.88 -12.88
CA ILE A 232 -7.15 8.97 -13.53
C ILE A 232 -7.10 8.21 -14.87
N GLY A 233 -7.83 7.09 -14.99
CA GLY A 233 -7.84 6.23 -16.18
C GLY A 233 -8.85 6.60 -17.28
N HIS A 234 -9.97 7.25 -16.94
CA HIS A 234 -11.01 7.64 -17.91
C HIS A 234 -10.50 8.64 -18.94
N LEU A 235 -9.58 9.51 -18.54
CA LEU A 235 -9.04 10.58 -19.38
C LEU A 235 -7.94 10.07 -20.30
N ASN A 236 -7.20 9.04 -19.88
CA ASN A 236 -6.13 8.41 -20.64
C ASN A 236 -6.04 6.95 -20.22
N ARG A 237 -6.48 6.00 -21.07
CA ARG A 237 -6.37 4.54 -20.86
C ARG A 237 -4.92 4.03 -20.64
N HIS A 238 -3.97 4.95 -20.54
CA HIS A 238 -2.55 4.73 -20.61
C HIS A 238 -1.75 5.47 -19.53
N LEU A 239 -2.32 6.35 -18.70
CA LEU A 239 -1.46 7.22 -17.89
C LEU A 239 -0.62 6.44 -16.88
N LEU A 240 -1.22 5.49 -16.16
CA LEU A 240 -0.50 4.64 -15.22
C LEU A 240 0.19 3.43 -15.89
N SER A 241 -0.38 2.91 -16.99
CA SER A 241 0.20 1.77 -17.72
C SER A 241 1.30 2.16 -18.71
N ALA A 242 1.45 3.46 -19.04
CA ALA A 242 2.54 3.96 -19.87
C ALA A 242 3.79 4.32 -19.05
N ILE A 243 3.70 4.36 -17.72
CA ILE A 243 4.86 4.64 -16.89
C ILE A 243 5.68 3.36 -16.82
N PRO A 244 6.99 3.40 -17.09
CA PRO A 244 7.85 2.22 -17.05
C PRO A 244 8.15 1.76 -15.61
N THR A 245 7.29 2.09 -14.65
CA THR A 245 7.55 1.92 -13.23
C THR A 245 6.36 1.34 -12.49
N GLN A 246 6.67 0.55 -11.47
CA GLN A 246 5.66 -0.05 -10.61
C GLN A 246 4.94 1.06 -9.84
N TRP A 247 3.61 0.95 -9.80
CA TRP A 247 2.78 1.86 -9.05
C TRP A 247 1.78 1.12 -8.18
N ARG A 248 1.39 1.76 -7.08
CA ARG A 248 0.33 1.30 -6.20
C ARG A 248 -0.57 2.47 -5.80
N LEU A 249 -1.87 2.24 -5.81
CA LEU A 249 -2.84 3.15 -5.19
C LEU A 249 -3.13 2.62 -3.79
N TRP A 250 -3.07 3.51 -2.80
CA TRP A 250 -3.30 3.18 -1.40
C TRP A 250 -4.39 4.07 -0.81
N CYS A 251 -5.42 3.48 -0.22
CA CYS A 251 -6.46 4.19 0.51
C CYS A 251 -5.94 4.50 1.90
N VAL A 252 -5.71 5.77 2.21
CA VAL A 252 -5.28 6.21 3.53
C VAL A 252 -6.46 6.80 4.27
N GLU A 253 -6.89 6.14 5.34
CA GLU A 253 -7.97 6.65 6.18
C GLU A 253 -7.49 7.79 7.06
N ARG A 254 -8.22 8.89 6.98
CA ARG A 254 -8.05 10.04 7.84
C ARG A 254 -8.96 9.91 9.06
N GLY A 255 -8.35 9.70 10.22
CA GLY A 255 -8.99 9.90 11.52
C GLY A 255 -9.01 11.39 11.91
N GLN A 256 -9.40 11.68 13.15
CA GLN A 256 -9.49 13.06 13.64
C GLN A 256 -8.14 13.81 13.59
N GLU A 257 -7.07 13.15 14.03
CA GLU A 257 -5.73 13.75 14.12
C GLU A 257 -4.65 12.97 13.37
N ASN A 258 -4.94 11.74 12.95
CA ASN A 258 -3.95 10.78 12.44
C ASN A 258 -4.42 10.09 11.15
N PHE A 259 -3.47 9.47 10.46
CA PHE A 259 -3.72 8.57 9.34
C PHE A 259 -3.61 7.11 9.81
N VAL A 260 -4.71 6.35 9.74
CA VAL A 260 -4.85 5.07 10.45
C VAL A 260 -3.89 3.99 9.95
N ASN A 261 -3.71 3.89 8.63
CA ASN A 261 -2.94 2.84 7.97
C ASN A 261 -1.69 3.35 7.24
N TRP A 262 -1.20 4.53 7.63
CA TRP A 262 -0.01 5.14 7.03
C TRP A 262 1.26 4.31 7.24
N THR A 263 1.44 3.72 8.42
CA THR A 263 2.59 2.85 8.69
C THR A 263 2.65 1.68 7.72
N SER A 264 1.53 0.98 7.52
CA SER A 264 1.44 -0.14 6.58
C SER A 264 1.80 0.29 5.15
N LEU A 265 1.34 1.46 4.71
CA LEU A 265 1.71 2.01 3.40
C LEU A 265 3.23 2.13 3.26
N VAL A 266 3.90 2.71 4.26
CA VAL A 266 5.35 2.93 4.21
C VAL A 266 6.11 1.60 4.27
N GLU A 267 5.67 0.64 5.09
CA GLU A 267 6.26 -0.70 5.15
C GLU A 267 6.20 -1.41 3.80
N TRP A 268 5.05 -1.33 3.13
CA TRP A 268 4.87 -1.86 1.78
C TRP A 268 5.75 -1.17 0.75
N GLY A 269 5.88 0.16 0.81
CA GLY A 269 6.80 0.89 -0.06
C GLY A 269 8.26 0.50 0.16
N CYS A 270 8.70 0.31 1.40
CA CYS A 270 10.04 -0.16 1.72
C CYS A 270 10.29 -1.54 1.11
N CYS A 271 9.35 -2.47 1.27
CA CYS A 271 9.51 -3.83 0.78
C CYS A 271 9.50 -3.91 -0.74
N ASP A 272 8.66 -3.14 -1.42
CA ASP A 272 8.67 -3.05 -2.87
C ASP A 272 10.03 -2.51 -3.38
N VAL A 273 10.60 -1.51 -2.71
CA VAL A 273 11.95 -0.99 -3.03
C VAL A 273 13.03 -2.06 -2.78
N ILE A 274 13.00 -2.73 -1.63
CA ILE A 274 13.97 -3.80 -1.30
C ILE A 274 13.87 -4.93 -2.31
N ALA A 275 12.66 -5.40 -2.63
CA ALA A 275 12.43 -6.44 -3.63
C ALA A 275 12.99 -6.05 -5.01
N LYS A 276 12.93 -4.77 -5.37
CA LYS A 276 13.47 -4.25 -6.63
C LYS A 276 15.00 -4.15 -6.65
N ARG A 277 15.64 -4.10 -5.48
CA ARG A 277 17.11 -4.07 -5.31
C ARG A 277 17.74 -5.47 -5.30
N MET A 278 16.94 -6.53 -5.05
CA MET A 278 17.36 -7.94 -5.10
C MET A 278 17.51 -8.43 -6.54
#